data_AF-A0A350AMQ0-F1
#
_entry.id   AF-A0A350AMQ0-F1
#
_cell.length_a   1.000
_cell.length_b   1.000
_cell.length_c   1.000
_cell.angle_alpha   90.00
_cell.angle_beta   90.00
_cell.angle_gamma   90.00
#
_symmetry.space_group_name_H-M   'P 1'
#
loop_
_entity.id
_entity.type
_entity.pdbx_description
1 polymer ?
#
loop_
_entity_poly.entity_id
_entity_poly.type
_entity_poly.pdbx_seq_one_letter_code
_entity_poly.pdbx_strand_id
1 'polypeptide(L)'
;MHQTFYIDVDEEISSVIDKLRKSLAVENYFVVTKRALVVQSIVNLKLLKREAEKIKKGIVIVTADEQTMKMAERAGIKAQASMEGLDFVEDESTESDVVEIPVEPDFAKQKKKRLVGVGSSDYYGGSAGQVIVVNEEQEEEELAESSDSSIAEPETPRKPVRRMDDFKKNTDSLERSSSDGIRKPQVKVPPRAVKRTEGINYDLKESFEAFLDPEKEKKFDRIFHNQPQKIVPQEKRMEPANEGGGGKNFIFAFVLMALLFFAGAAAYLFVPSADVVVYLDTENKNVSSSITADAGQQAVDVENLKIPARLIEKESEITLSSEATGVSESAGQKAKGTLVVYNEYSASPQPLIATTRFETEDGKIFRLVRDISVPGMSNVGGKTSPGAIEVEVVADMSGESYNIEPSSFTVPGLKGTDKYNKVYAKSSKAMAGGGVLGDAAKIVSQSDMDEAKRKTEESIKEKIGELIKGELGEGEVIVSQASKIDITDSIPYAQVGDLKSSFDYQVRAKLTAFVVQEKDIKEISSKSYRESSKKPYEYAIDNVSFEFESAESDFENKKVLLKVGSQVSARPVFDSEGFKKKLAAKDENQIREVMKGFPQIKNLEISVRPDFLSTTPRFDSRISLEVKDFQGR
;
A
#
# COMPACT_ATOMS: atom_id res chain seq x y z
N MET A 1 -13.27 23.81 -20.54
CA MET A 1 -13.49 22.68 -21.47
C MET A 1 -13.13 21.40 -20.75
N HIS A 2 -14.01 20.40 -20.83
CA HIS A 2 -13.78 19.07 -20.29
C HIS A 2 -13.36 18.09 -21.40
N GLN A 3 -12.77 16.96 -21.02
CA GLN A 3 -12.51 15.84 -21.93
C GLN A 3 -13.10 14.55 -21.36
N THR A 4 -13.78 13.77 -22.19
CA THR A 4 -14.45 12.53 -21.77
C THR A 4 -13.69 11.31 -22.28
N PHE A 5 -13.45 10.35 -21.40
CA PHE A 5 -12.77 9.08 -21.67
C PHE A 5 -13.71 7.93 -21.34
N TYR A 6 -13.88 7.01 -22.28
CA TYR A 6 -14.56 5.73 -22.05
C TYR A 6 -13.53 4.70 -21.58
N ILE A 7 -13.89 3.95 -20.54
CA ILE A 7 -13.06 2.92 -19.92
C ILE A 7 -13.68 1.54 -20.19
N ASP A 8 -12.91 0.68 -20.85
CA ASP A 8 -13.32 -0.68 -21.18
C ASP A 8 -13.26 -1.60 -19.93
N VAL A 9 -13.95 -2.74 -20.00
CA VAL A 9 -14.16 -3.61 -18.82
C VAL A 9 -12.84 -4.21 -18.32
N ASP A 10 -11.95 -4.54 -19.24
CA ASP A 10 -10.64 -5.14 -19.06
C ASP A 10 -9.49 -4.12 -19.07
N GLU A 11 -9.78 -2.81 -19.16
CA GLU A 11 -8.74 -1.78 -19.20
C GLU A 11 -8.00 -1.65 -17.85
N GLU A 12 -6.67 -1.65 -17.90
CA GLU A 12 -5.82 -1.46 -16.73
C GLU A 12 -5.72 0.01 -16.27
N ILE A 13 -5.53 0.21 -14.97
CA ILE A 13 -5.32 1.53 -14.35
C ILE A 13 -4.14 2.31 -14.96
N SER A 14 -3.11 1.61 -15.45
CA SER A 14 -1.96 2.14 -16.18
C SER A 14 -2.39 2.92 -17.44
N SER A 15 -3.20 2.31 -18.30
CA SER A 15 -3.75 2.92 -19.51
C SER A 15 -4.62 4.15 -19.20
N VAL A 16 -5.46 4.06 -18.16
CA VAL A 16 -6.32 5.17 -17.73
C VAL A 16 -5.51 6.37 -17.24
N ILE A 17 -4.41 6.13 -16.52
CA ILE A 17 -3.47 7.17 -16.09
C ILE A 17 -2.79 7.83 -17.30
N ASP A 18 -2.40 7.06 -18.32
CA ASP A 18 -1.79 7.62 -19.53
C ASP A 18 -2.80 8.41 -20.38
N LYS A 19 -4.06 7.98 -20.47
CA LYS A 19 -5.17 8.77 -21.05
C LYS A 19 -5.30 10.12 -20.31
N LEU A 20 -5.30 10.10 -18.97
CA LEU A 20 -5.38 11.30 -18.14
C LEU A 20 -4.18 12.25 -18.32
N ARG A 21 -2.96 11.71 -18.39
CA ARG A 21 -1.73 12.50 -18.63
C ARG A 21 -1.77 13.20 -19.99
N LYS A 22 -2.17 12.48 -21.05
CA LYS A 22 -2.27 12.98 -22.44
C LYS A 22 -3.41 13.99 -22.65
N SER A 23 -4.40 14.05 -21.76
CA SER A 23 -5.45 15.08 -21.80
C SER A 23 -4.89 16.51 -21.78
N LEU A 24 -5.53 17.42 -22.51
CA LEU A 24 -5.29 18.87 -22.39
C LEU A 24 -6.37 19.58 -21.57
N ALA A 25 -7.41 18.88 -21.13
CA ALA A 25 -8.51 19.45 -20.36
C ALA A 25 -8.19 19.52 -18.85
N VAL A 26 -8.67 20.60 -18.23
CA VAL A 26 -8.60 20.80 -16.77
C VAL A 26 -9.52 19.81 -16.05
N GLU A 27 -10.72 19.55 -16.58
CA GLU A 27 -11.66 18.57 -16.05
C GLU A 27 -11.81 17.36 -16.98
N ASN A 28 -11.84 16.16 -16.40
CA ASN A 28 -11.76 14.90 -17.12
C ASN A 28 -12.82 13.92 -16.62
N TYR A 29 -13.72 13.50 -17.51
CA TYR A 29 -14.85 12.63 -17.19
C TYR A 29 -14.52 11.20 -17.63
N PHE A 30 -14.48 10.27 -16.68
CA PHE A 30 -14.29 8.85 -16.94
C PHE A 30 -15.64 8.15 -16.93
N VAL A 31 -16.13 7.77 -18.10
CA VAL A 31 -17.35 6.96 -18.26
C VAL A 31 -16.97 5.50 -18.04
N VAL A 32 -17.43 4.93 -16.93
CA VAL A 32 -17.01 3.58 -16.51
C VAL A 32 -18.20 2.63 -16.42
N THR A 33 -18.07 1.51 -17.13
CA THR A 33 -19.06 0.44 -17.16
C THR A 33 -19.02 -0.41 -15.88
N LYS A 34 -20.16 -1.04 -15.55
CA LYS A 34 -20.26 -1.94 -14.40
C LYS A 34 -19.28 -3.11 -14.59
N ARG A 35 -18.42 -3.35 -13.59
CA ARG A 35 -17.32 -4.34 -13.54
C ARG A 35 -15.99 -3.94 -14.19
N ALA A 36 -15.76 -2.72 -14.66
CA ALA A 36 -14.43 -2.36 -15.16
C ALA A 36 -13.35 -2.50 -14.07
N LEU A 37 -12.20 -3.12 -14.38
CA LEU A 37 -11.14 -3.45 -13.40
C LEU A 37 -10.66 -2.23 -12.59
N VAL A 38 -10.63 -1.06 -13.22
CA VAL A 38 -10.25 0.23 -12.63
C VAL A 38 -11.10 0.60 -11.41
N VAL A 39 -12.40 0.29 -11.42
CA VAL A 39 -13.36 0.66 -10.35
C VAL A 39 -13.66 -0.45 -9.35
N GLN A 40 -13.19 -1.68 -9.58
CA GLN A 40 -13.36 -2.77 -8.61
C GLN A 40 -12.50 -2.60 -7.35
N SER A 41 -11.47 -1.75 -7.39
CA SER A 41 -10.53 -1.54 -6.29
C SER A 41 -10.42 -0.06 -5.90
N ILE A 42 -10.65 0.23 -4.62
CA ILE A 42 -10.46 1.58 -4.06
C ILE A 42 -9.00 2.04 -4.13
N VAL A 43 -8.04 1.11 -4.24
CA VAL A 43 -6.61 1.43 -4.42
C VAL A 43 -6.37 2.02 -5.81
N ASN A 44 -6.99 1.47 -6.86
CA ASN A 44 -6.90 1.99 -8.22
C ASN A 44 -7.49 3.41 -8.30
N LEU A 45 -8.62 3.65 -7.63
CA LEU A 45 -9.26 4.96 -7.55
C LEU A 45 -8.40 5.99 -6.80
N LYS A 46 -7.81 5.61 -5.64
CA LYS A 46 -6.86 6.48 -4.92
C LYS A 46 -5.61 6.78 -5.76
N LEU A 47 -5.12 5.82 -6.54
CA LEU A 47 -3.99 6.03 -7.44
C LEU A 47 -4.33 7.02 -8.56
N LEU A 48 -5.51 6.88 -9.19
CA LEU A 48 -6.00 7.80 -10.21
C LEU A 48 -6.15 9.23 -9.68
N LYS A 49 -6.73 9.39 -8.47
CA LYS A 49 -6.86 10.68 -7.79
C LYS A 49 -5.50 11.33 -7.52
N ARG A 50 -4.56 10.58 -6.92
CA ARG A 50 -3.22 11.11 -6.59
C ARG A 50 -2.48 11.60 -7.83
N GLU A 51 -2.60 10.88 -8.95
CA GLU A 51 -1.97 11.30 -10.20
C GLU A 51 -2.67 12.51 -10.84
N ALA A 52 -4.01 12.61 -10.72
CA ALA A 52 -4.78 13.79 -11.13
C ALA A 52 -4.41 15.06 -10.35
N GLU A 53 -4.27 14.95 -9.02
CA GLU A 53 -3.83 16.05 -8.15
C GLU A 53 -2.41 16.51 -8.49
N LYS A 54 -1.49 15.56 -8.71
CA LYS A 54 -0.09 15.82 -9.10
C LYS A 54 0.03 16.64 -10.39
N ILE A 55 -0.85 16.40 -11.36
CA ILE A 55 -0.90 17.13 -12.64
C ILE A 55 -1.93 18.28 -12.65
N LYS A 56 -2.53 18.61 -11.49
CA LYS A 56 -3.53 19.67 -11.30
C LYS A 56 -4.74 19.60 -12.24
N LYS A 57 -5.26 18.38 -12.47
CA LYS A 57 -6.48 18.13 -13.24
C LYS A 57 -7.61 17.62 -12.34
N GLY A 58 -8.82 18.13 -12.54
CA GLY A 58 -10.04 17.56 -11.98
C GLY A 58 -10.43 16.27 -12.70
N ILE A 59 -10.94 15.31 -11.94
CA ILE A 59 -11.49 14.04 -12.43
C ILE A 59 -12.89 13.79 -11.87
N VAL A 60 -13.78 13.28 -12.72
CA VAL A 60 -15.16 12.90 -12.39
C VAL A 60 -15.43 11.51 -12.94
N ILE A 61 -16.04 10.63 -12.15
CA ILE A 61 -16.45 9.29 -12.61
C ILE A 61 -17.94 9.30 -12.94
N VAL A 62 -18.27 8.94 -14.18
CA VAL A 62 -19.65 8.85 -14.67
C VAL A 62 -20.03 7.38 -14.76
N THR A 63 -21.01 6.97 -13.95
CA THR A 63 -21.46 5.57 -13.91
C THR A 63 -22.86 5.43 -13.33
N ALA A 64 -23.66 4.52 -13.88
CA ALA A 64 -24.98 4.18 -13.36
C ALA A 64 -24.93 3.19 -12.16
N ASP A 65 -23.74 2.77 -11.73
CA ASP A 65 -23.56 1.77 -10.66
C ASP A 65 -23.34 2.41 -9.28
N GLU A 66 -24.30 2.24 -8.38
CA GLU A 66 -24.30 2.84 -7.03
C GLU A 66 -23.11 2.40 -6.16
N GLN A 67 -22.63 1.15 -6.30
CA GLN A 67 -21.45 0.68 -5.57
C GLN A 67 -20.18 1.38 -6.06
N THR A 68 -20.07 1.59 -7.37
CA THR A 68 -18.95 2.32 -7.98
C THR A 68 -18.96 3.80 -7.57
N MET A 69 -20.13 4.46 -7.57
CA MET A 69 -20.24 5.84 -7.08
C MET A 69 -19.76 5.97 -5.63
N LYS A 70 -20.25 5.10 -4.72
CA LYS A 70 -19.81 5.07 -3.32
C LYS A 70 -18.31 4.76 -3.16
N MET A 71 -17.71 3.97 -4.05
CA MET A 71 -16.27 3.70 -3.99
C MET A 71 -15.44 4.89 -4.49
N ALA A 72 -15.90 5.60 -5.51
CA ALA A 72 -15.30 6.84 -6.00
C ALA A 72 -15.37 7.96 -4.94
N GLU A 73 -16.52 8.16 -4.31
CA GLU A 73 -16.69 9.12 -3.20
C GLU A 73 -15.77 8.79 -2.01
N ARG A 74 -15.63 7.50 -1.65
CA ARG A 74 -14.70 7.06 -0.59
C ARG A 74 -13.22 7.17 -0.98
N ALA A 75 -12.90 7.23 -2.27
CA ALA A 75 -11.58 7.65 -2.76
C ALA A 75 -11.44 9.18 -2.82
N GLY A 76 -12.52 9.93 -2.62
CA GLY A 76 -12.58 11.39 -2.71
C GLY A 76 -12.59 11.92 -4.14
N ILE A 77 -13.18 11.17 -5.08
CA ILE A 77 -13.44 11.56 -6.47
C ILE A 77 -14.93 11.88 -6.62
N LYS A 78 -15.29 12.95 -7.34
CA LYS A 78 -16.70 13.26 -7.64
C LYS A 78 -17.29 12.17 -8.56
N ALA A 79 -18.48 11.68 -8.25
CA ALA A 79 -19.18 10.68 -9.05
C ALA A 79 -20.58 11.16 -9.46
N GLN A 80 -21.04 10.81 -10.67
CA GLN A 80 -22.32 11.22 -11.22
C GLN A 80 -22.97 10.09 -12.04
N ALA A 81 -24.31 10.04 -12.06
CA ALA A 81 -25.06 8.97 -12.74
C ALA A 81 -25.17 9.16 -14.27
N SER A 82 -25.14 10.41 -14.75
CA SER A 82 -25.14 10.80 -16.17
C SER A 82 -24.31 12.07 -16.37
N MET A 83 -24.06 12.48 -17.62
CA MET A 83 -23.43 13.77 -17.95
C MET A 83 -24.47 14.89 -18.19
N GLU A 84 -25.69 14.71 -17.69
CA GLU A 84 -26.84 15.55 -18.05
C GLU A 84 -27.12 16.56 -16.93
N GLY A 85 -26.67 17.81 -17.14
CA GLY A 85 -26.73 18.88 -16.13
C GLY A 85 -25.47 19.75 -16.04
N LEU A 86 -24.82 20.05 -17.17
CA LEU A 86 -23.68 20.97 -17.25
C LEU A 86 -24.11 22.33 -17.82
N ASP A 87 -24.88 23.09 -17.05
CA ASP A 87 -25.09 24.52 -17.26
C ASP A 87 -25.04 25.25 -15.91
N PHE A 88 -24.22 26.30 -15.89
CA PHE A 88 -24.10 27.44 -14.97
C PHE A 88 -24.72 27.36 -13.56
N VAL A 89 -23.85 27.50 -12.56
CA VAL A 89 -24.16 28.29 -11.36
C VAL A 89 -23.18 29.45 -11.33
N GLU A 90 -23.68 30.66 -11.56
CA GLU A 90 -22.99 31.90 -11.21
C GLU A 90 -23.07 32.06 -9.69
N ASP A 91 -21.96 32.44 -9.04
CA ASP A 91 -21.98 32.80 -7.62
C ASP A 91 -22.70 34.15 -7.45
N GLU A 92 -23.99 34.13 -7.12
CA GLU A 92 -24.64 35.32 -6.56
C GLU A 92 -24.14 35.58 -5.14
N SER A 93 -23.58 36.78 -4.97
CA SER A 93 -23.06 37.30 -3.71
C SER A 93 -24.13 37.44 -2.63
N THR A 94 -23.75 37.21 -1.37
CA THR A 94 -24.35 37.94 -0.24
C THR A 94 -23.31 38.84 0.42
N GLU A 95 -23.66 40.11 0.47
CA GLU A 95 -23.05 41.21 1.22
C GLU A 95 -22.95 40.89 2.73
N SER A 96 -22.10 41.50 3.56
CA SER A 96 -20.95 42.40 3.36
C SER A 96 -20.34 42.68 4.74
N ASP A 97 -19.04 42.96 4.83
CA ASP A 97 -18.54 43.92 5.81
C ASP A 97 -17.28 44.59 5.24
N VAL A 98 -17.29 45.93 5.18
CA VAL A 98 -16.29 46.74 4.46
C VAL A 98 -15.48 47.58 5.46
N VAL A 99 -14.16 47.53 5.34
CA VAL A 99 -13.27 48.61 5.80
C VAL A 99 -12.24 48.93 4.71
N GLU A 100 -12.19 50.20 4.32
CA GLU A 100 -11.36 50.83 3.28
C GLU A 100 -10.21 51.63 3.96
N ILE A 101 -9.07 52.04 3.37
CA ILE A 101 -8.47 52.15 2.01
C ILE A 101 -6.93 51.92 2.18
N PRO A 102 -6.00 52.06 1.19
CA PRO A 102 -6.09 52.35 -0.25
C PRO A 102 -5.26 51.41 -1.17
N VAL A 103 -5.23 51.71 -2.47
CA VAL A 103 -4.26 51.23 -3.48
C VAL A 103 -3.79 52.43 -4.31
N GLU A 104 -2.49 52.50 -4.65
CA GLU A 104 -1.97 53.23 -5.82
C GLU A 104 -0.62 52.60 -6.28
N PRO A 105 -0.13 52.81 -7.53
CA PRO A 105 -0.35 51.76 -8.52
C PRO A 105 0.87 51.34 -9.35
N ASP A 106 0.64 50.28 -10.12
CA ASP A 106 1.18 50.00 -11.46
C ASP A 106 2.70 49.94 -11.71
N PHE A 107 3.20 48.71 -11.99
CA PHE A 107 4.29 48.53 -12.97
C PHE A 107 4.06 47.27 -13.84
N ALA A 108 2.85 47.12 -14.37
CA ALA A 108 2.55 46.08 -15.35
C ALA A 108 2.93 46.53 -16.78
N LYS A 109 4.23 46.61 -17.09
CA LYS A 109 4.70 46.74 -18.48
C LYS A 109 5.99 45.95 -18.74
N GLN A 110 6.05 45.37 -19.94
CA GLN A 110 7.20 44.67 -20.54
C GLN A 110 7.48 43.20 -20.17
N LYS A 111 6.45 42.36 -20.04
CA LYS A 111 6.61 40.92 -20.38
C LYS A 111 6.35 40.65 -21.88
N LYS A 112 7.05 41.39 -22.75
CA LYS A 112 7.10 41.14 -24.21
C LYS A 112 8.31 41.79 -24.91
N LYS A 113 9.53 41.60 -24.39
CA LYS A 113 10.80 41.69 -25.16
C LYS A 113 11.98 41.13 -24.36
N ARG A 114 12.41 39.91 -24.70
CA ARG A 114 13.82 39.42 -24.71
C ARG A 114 13.83 37.96 -25.17
N LEU A 115 13.73 37.82 -26.49
CA LEU A 115 14.17 36.64 -27.23
C LEU A 115 15.62 36.90 -27.70
N VAL A 116 16.32 35.81 -28.00
CA VAL A 116 17.63 35.72 -28.69
C VAL A 116 18.86 36.13 -27.86
N GLY A 117 19.84 35.21 -27.78
CA GLY A 117 21.24 35.61 -27.60
C GLY A 117 22.15 34.79 -26.67
N VAL A 118 22.23 33.45 -26.80
CA VAL A 118 23.52 32.71 -26.70
C VAL A 118 23.43 31.47 -27.59
N GLY A 119 24.37 31.31 -28.53
CA GLY A 119 24.43 30.21 -29.49
C GLY A 119 25.20 30.66 -30.73
N SER A 120 26.51 30.43 -30.74
CA SER A 120 27.44 30.90 -31.77
C SER A 120 27.42 30.02 -33.03
N SER A 121 27.44 30.65 -34.20
CA SER A 121 27.39 29.97 -35.50
C SER A 121 28.51 30.47 -36.44
N ASP A 122 29.71 29.94 -36.27
CA ASP A 122 30.81 30.04 -37.24
C ASP A 122 30.99 28.69 -37.97
N TYR A 123 29.95 28.27 -38.69
CA TYR A 123 29.99 27.06 -39.52
C TYR A 123 29.29 27.34 -40.87
N TYR A 124 30.13 27.51 -41.90
CA TYR A 124 29.83 27.86 -43.31
C TYR A 124 29.47 29.32 -43.64
N GLY A 125 30.19 29.90 -44.62
CA GLY A 125 29.72 31.08 -45.37
C GLY A 125 30.79 32.11 -45.77
N GLY A 126 31.80 31.73 -46.57
CA GLY A 126 32.88 32.66 -46.95
C GLY A 126 32.53 33.64 -48.09
N SER A 127 33.20 34.80 -48.10
CA SER A 127 33.88 35.45 -49.26
C SER A 127 33.89 37.00 -49.23
N ALA A 128 35.04 37.55 -49.64
CA ALA A 128 35.32 38.94 -50.05
C ALA A 128 35.20 40.10 -49.02
N GLY A 129 36.35 40.70 -48.67
CA GLY A 129 36.42 42.02 -48.02
C GLY A 129 37.73 42.30 -47.25
N GLN A 130 38.76 42.84 -47.93
CA GLN A 130 39.98 43.41 -47.29
C GLN A 130 39.61 44.38 -46.14
N VAL A 131 40.38 44.53 -45.06
CA VAL A 131 41.71 45.17 -45.00
C VAL A 131 42.48 44.81 -43.71
N ILE A 132 43.72 44.37 -43.90
CA ILE A 132 44.95 44.46 -43.08
C ILE A 132 44.91 45.35 -41.81
N VAL A 133 45.31 44.80 -40.65
CA VAL A 133 46.50 45.24 -39.86
C VAL A 133 47.12 44.02 -39.17
N VAL A 134 48.45 43.98 -39.13
CA VAL A 134 49.33 42.91 -38.62
C VAL A 134 49.68 43.17 -37.14
N ASN A 135 49.77 42.11 -36.32
CA ASN A 135 50.98 41.89 -35.54
C ASN A 135 51.14 40.41 -35.14
N GLU A 136 52.35 39.92 -35.33
CA GLU A 136 52.82 38.58 -34.96
C GLU A 136 53.18 38.54 -33.47
N GLU A 137 53.09 37.37 -32.86
CA GLU A 137 54.25 36.72 -32.23
C GLU A 137 53.93 35.24 -32.01
N GLN A 138 54.82 34.36 -32.50
CA GLN A 138 54.78 32.92 -32.32
C GLN A 138 55.59 32.53 -31.08
N GLU A 139 55.26 31.40 -30.46
CA GLU A 139 56.28 30.43 -30.06
C GLU A 139 55.65 29.02 -30.06
N GLU A 140 56.41 28.04 -30.55
CA GLU A 140 55.99 26.69 -30.91
C GLU A 140 56.68 25.62 -30.05
N GLU A 141 56.02 24.46 -29.90
CA GLU A 141 56.61 23.10 -29.66
C GLU A 141 57.45 22.90 -28.36
N GLU A 142 57.52 21.72 -27.72
CA GLU A 142 57.66 20.36 -28.25
C GLU A 142 56.97 19.27 -27.39
N LEU A 143 56.79 18.11 -28.00
CA LEU A 143 56.49 16.81 -27.39
C LEU A 143 57.78 15.98 -27.30
N ALA A 144 57.94 15.19 -26.22
CA ALA A 144 58.98 14.15 -26.17
C ALA A 144 58.50 12.89 -25.44
N GLU A 145 58.60 11.74 -26.12
CA GLU A 145 58.40 10.40 -25.57
C GLU A 145 59.69 9.89 -24.88
N SER A 146 59.56 8.97 -23.92
CA SER A 146 60.52 7.86 -23.79
C SER A 146 59.93 6.73 -22.93
N SER A 147 60.48 5.53 -23.08
CA SER A 147 59.94 4.27 -22.57
C SER A 147 60.93 3.51 -21.67
N ASP A 148 60.34 2.61 -20.87
CA ASP A 148 60.79 1.22 -20.62
C ASP A 148 61.33 0.79 -19.21
N SER A 149 60.91 -0.42 -18.84
CA SER A 149 61.56 -1.43 -17.98
C SER A 149 61.48 -1.42 -16.42
N SER A 150 60.46 -2.14 -15.92
CA SER A 150 60.62 -3.46 -15.24
C SER A 150 60.76 -3.64 -13.70
N ILE A 151 59.94 -4.59 -13.19
CA ILE A 151 60.12 -5.56 -12.07
C ILE A 151 60.10 -5.07 -10.60
N ALA A 152 59.03 -5.44 -9.87
CA ALA A 152 59.08 -6.45 -8.78
C ALA A 152 57.68 -6.76 -8.18
N GLU A 153 57.40 -8.04 -7.91
CA GLU A 153 56.16 -8.58 -7.32
C GLU A 153 56.40 -8.99 -5.84
N PRO A 154 55.36 -9.20 -5.01
CA PRO A 154 54.97 -10.61 -4.75
C PRO A 154 53.47 -10.88 -4.50
N GLU A 155 53.07 -12.12 -4.80
CA GLU A 155 51.71 -12.66 -4.64
C GLU A 155 51.26 -12.92 -3.19
N THR A 156 49.93 -12.97 -2.95
CA THR A 156 49.31 -13.85 -1.93
C THR A 156 48.01 -14.49 -2.48
N PRO A 157 47.58 -15.68 -1.99
CA PRO A 157 46.89 -16.66 -2.84
C PRO A 157 45.36 -16.67 -2.79
N ARG A 158 44.74 -16.97 -3.95
CA ARG A 158 43.30 -17.29 -4.07
C ARG A 158 43.02 -18.77 -3.74
N LYS A 159 41.88 -19.06 -3.10
CA LYS A 159 41.32 -20.42 -2.96
C LYS A 159 40.02 -20.57 -3.77
N PRO A 160 39.74 -21.74 -4.37
CA PRO A 160 38.72 -21.88 -5.40
C PRO A 160 37.31 -22.26 -4.90
N VAL A 161 36.33 -21.91 -5.74
CA VAL A 161 34.92 -22.34 -5.69
C VAL A 161 34.80 -23.86 -5.83
N ARG A 162 33.79 -24.47 -5.19
CA ARG A 162 33.31 -25.84 -5.52
C ARG A 162 31.81 -25.84 -5.79
N ARG A 163 31.41 -26.66 -6.76
CA ARG A 163 30.03 -26.84 -7.26
C ARG A 163 29.20 -27.73 -6.34
N MET A 164 27.88 -27.63 -6.49
CA MET A 164 26.95 -28.69 -6.12
C MET A 164 27.21 -29.93 -6.99
N ASP A 165 27.30 -31.09 -6.33
CA ASP A 165 26.65 -32.34 -6.72
C ASP A 165 26.90 -33.35 -5.59
N ASP A 166 25.86 -33.79 -4.90
CA ASP A 166 25.74 -35.22 -4.55
C ASP A 166 24.35 -35.55 -4.01
N PHE A 167 23.69 -36.49 -4.70
CA PHE A 167 22.32 -36.91 -4.47
C PHE A 167 22.33 -38.42 -4.19
N LYS A 168 22.16 -38.87 -2.93
CA LYS A 168 21.48 -40.15 -2.63
C LYS A 168 21.32 -40.50 -1.14
N LYS A 169 20.09 -40.95 -0.86
CA LYS A 169 19.69 -42.05 0.06
C LYS A 169 20.15 -41.99 1.52
N ASN A 170 19.13 -42.05 2.39
CA ASN A 170 18.82 -43.36 2.95
C ASN A 170 17.32 -43.66 2.92
N THR A 171 16.96 -44.94 2.81
CA THR A 171 15.60 -45.46 2.69
C THR A 171 15.37 -46.53 3.73
N ASP A 172 14.24 -46.45 4.45
CA ASP A 172 13.55 -47.57 5.11
C ASP A 172 12.22 -47.05 5.69
N SER A 173 11.12 -47.80 5.81
CA SER A 173 10.70 -49.04 5.13
C SER A 173 9.21 -49.33 5.46
N LEU A 174 8.67 -50.42 4.89
CA LEU A 174 7.46 -51.15 5.31
C LEU A 174 6.06 -50.63 4.87
N GLU A 175 5.61 -51.30 3.79
CA GLU A 175 4.38 -52.11 3.70
C GLU A 175 2.97 -51.51 3.50
N ARG A 176 2.26 -52.17 2.58
CA ARG A 176 0.82 -52.05 2.29
C ARG A 176 0.13 -53.36 2.66
N SER A 177 -0.98 -53.29 3.40
CA SER A 177 -2.08 -54.27 3.38
C SER A 177 -3.34 -53.56 3.90
N SER A 178 -4.26 -53.11 3.02
CA SER A 178 -5.39 -53.89 2.48
C SER A 178 -6.53 -54.10 3.50
N SER A 179 -7.62 -53.33 3.39
CA SER A 179 -9.01 -53.83 3.43
C SER A 179 -10.07 -52.72 3.28
N ASP A 180 -11.13 -53.10 2.59
CA ASP A 180 -12.53 -52.62 2.57
C ASP A 180 -12.92 -51.20 3.00
N GLY A 181 -13.73 -50.57 2.13
CA GLY A 181 -14.29 -49.26 2.37
C GLY A 181 -15.51 -49.27 3.29
N ILE A 182 -15.61 -48.25 4.15
CA ILE A 182 -16.83 -47.89 4.87
C ILE A 182 -17.14 -46.41 4.62
N ARG A 183 -18.38 -46.13 4.26
CA ARG A 183 -18.94 -44.77 4.13
C ARG A 183 -18.91 -44.07 5.50
N LYS A 184 -18.38 -42.84 5.58
CA LYS A 184 -18.46 -42.05 6.81
C LYS A 184 -19.92 -41.79 7.20
N PRO A 185 -20.36 -42.09 8.44
CA PRO A 185 -21.74 -41.92 8.85
C PRO A 185 -22.09 -40.44 9.12
N GLN A 186 -23.27 -40.01 8.68
CA GLN A 186 -23.90 -38.79 9.18
C GLN A 186 -24.46 -39.05 10.58
N VAL A 187 -23.94 -38.36 11.60
CA VAL A 187 -24.55 -38.34 12.93
C VAL A 187 -25.54 -37.18 13.01
N LYS A 188 -26.84 -37.50 12.90
CA LYS A 188 -27.91 -36.56 13.28
C LYS A 188 -27.95 -36.46 14.81
N VAL A 189 -27.80 -35.24 15.34
CA VAL A 189 -28.07 -34.95 16.75
C VAL A 189 -29.47 -34.32 16.85
N PRO A 190 -30.37 -34.81 17.73
CA PRO A 190 -31.73 -34.28 17.84
C PRO A 190 -31.79 -32.91 18.52
N PRO A 191 -32.81 -32.08 18.24
CA PRO A 191 -32.91 -30.73 18.79
C PRO A 191 -33.25 -30.77 20.29
N ARG A 192 -32.39 -30.16 21.12
CA ARG A 192 -32.63 -29.98 22.55
C ARG A 192 -33.26 -28.61 22.77
N ALA A 193 -34.51 -28.59 23.26
CA ALA A 193 -35.23 -27.34 23.50
C ALA A 193 -34.55 -26.50 24.60
N VAL A 194 -34.06 -25.33 24.22
CA VAL A 194 -33.62 -24.28 25.15
C VAL A 194 -34.77 -23.29 25.27
N LYS A 195 -35.36 -23.16 26.46
CA LYS A 195 -36.32 -22.08 26.74
C LYS A 195 -35.56 -20.76 26.66
N ARG A 196 -35.97 -19.89 25.74
CA ARG A 196 -35.61 -18.47 25.79
C ARG A 196 -36.31 -17.84 26.99
N THR A 197 -35.54 -17.24 27.88
CA THR A 197 -36.07 -16.27 28.84
C THR A 197 -36.19 -14.94 28.09
N GLU A 198 -37.41 -14.48 27.84
CA GLU A 198 -37.64 -13.17 27.23
C GLU A 198 -37.40 -12.10 28.30
N GLY A 199 -36.22 -11.47 28.24
CA GLY A 199 -35.97 -10.22 28.97
C GLY A 199 -36.73 -9.09 28.29
N ILE A 200 -37.61 -8.43 29.04
CA ILE A 200 -38.39 -7.29 28.53
C ILE A 200 -37.46 -6.08 28.42
N ASN A 201 -37.12 -5.71 27.20
CA ASN A 201 -36.44 -4.46 26.89
C ASN A 201 -37.49 -3.33 26.83
N TYR A 202 -37.38 -2.34 27.73
CA TYR A 202 -38.08 -1.07 27.59
C TYR A 202 -37.12 -0.04 26.97
N ASP A 203 -37.38 0.35 25.73
CA ASP A 203 -36.75 1.51 25.09
C ASP A 203 -37.81 2.60 24.88
N LEU A 204 -37.44 3.86 25.11
CA LEU A 204 -38.37 4.93 25.47
C LEU A 204 -38.32 6.05 24.42
N LYS A 205 -39.00 5.88 23.27
CA LYS A 205 -39.22 7.00 22.33
C LYS A 205 -40.44 7.03 21.40
N GLU A 206 -41.30 6.02 21.36
CA GLU A 206 -42.56 6.09 20.58
C GLU A 206 -43.79 5.62 21.37
N SER A 207 -44.49 6.57 22.00
CA SER A 207 -45.97 6.58 22.23
C SER A 207 -46.35 7.61 23.30
N PHE A 208 -46.46 8.90 22.93
CA PHE A 208 -47.13 9.90 23.78
C PHE A 208 -48.47 10.40 23.21
N GLU A 209 -48.86 9.96 22.02
CA GLU A 209 -50.19 10.25 21.44
C GLU A 209 -50.83 8.98 20.86
N ALA A 210 -51.66 8.34 21.67
CA ALA A 210 -52.67 7.37 21.24
C ALA A 210 -53.88 7.50 22.18
N PHE A 211 -54.69 8.52 21.91
CA PHE A 211 -55.87 8.88 22.68
C PHE A 211 -56.98 7.84 22.49
N LEU A 212 -57.56 7.34 23.60
CA LEU A 212 -58.85 6.63 23.71
C LEU A 212 -59.17 5.50 22.70
N ASP A 213 -59.12 4.25 23.17
CA ASP A 213 -59.93 3.16 22.58
C ASP A 213 -60.87 2.54 23.65
N PRO A 214 -62.21 2.75 23.57
CA PRO A 214 -63.15 2.50 24.66
C PRO A 214 -63.78 1.09 24.67
N GLU A 215 -63.01 0.01 24.48
CA GLU A 215 -63.55 -1.38 24.47
C GLU A 215 -62.83 -2.41 25.38
N LYS A 216 -62.34 -2.01 26.57
CA LYS A 216 -61.90 -2.97 27.62
C LYS A 216 -62.59 -2.83 28.99
N GLU A 217 -63.84 -2.35 28.99
CA GLU A 217 -64.66 -2.24 30.21
C GLU A 217 -65.60 -3.45 30.46
N LYS A 218 -65.32 -4.62 29.86
CA LYS A 218 -66.14 -5.84 30.02
C LYS A 218 -65.33 -7.13 30.17
N LYS A 219 -64.59 -7.27 31.28
CA LYS A 219 -64.37 -8.50 32.06
C LYS A 219 -63.43 -8.18 33.24
N PHE A 220 -63.72 -8.77 34.40
CA PHE A 220 -63.10 -8.48 35.71
C PHE A 220 -63.42 -7.07 36.26
N ASP A 221 -64.25 -6.92 37.30
CA ASP A 221 -65.01 -7.99 37.96
C ASP A 221 -66.27 -7.52 38.70
N ARG A 222 -67.29 -8.40 38.75
CA ARG A 222 -68.47 -8.21 39.62
C ARG A 222 -68.13 -8.68 41.02
N ILE A 223 -67.20 -8.03 41.70
CA ILE A 223 -66.89 -8.38 43.08
C ILE A 223 -66.76 -7.10 43.93
N PHE A 224 -67.64 -7.02 44.92
CA PHE A 224 -67.75 -5.99 45.97
C PHE A 224 -68.23 -4.59 45.55
N HIS A 225 -69.50 -4.29 45.86
CA HIS A 225 -69.83 -3.36 46.96
C HIS A 225 -71.18 -3.72 47.60
N ASN A 226 -71.27 -3.57 48.92
CA ASN A 226 -72.44 -3.91 49.75
C ASN A 226 -73.61 -2.94 49.52
N GLN A 227 -74.86 -3.37 49.79
CA GLN A 227 -75.65 -2.96 50.98
C GLN A 227 -77.07 -3.60 51.05
N PRO A 228 -77.79 -3.55 52.20
CA PRO A 228 -78.67 -4.64 52.65
C PRO A 228 -80.18 -4.36 52.67
N GLN A 229 -80.98 -5.44 52.88
CA GLN A 229 -82.28 -5.59 53.60
C GLN A 229 -82.90 -6.96 53.20
N LYS A 230 -83.78 -7.66 53.95
CA LYS A 230 -84.54 -7.43 55.20
C LYS A 230 -84.91 -8.79 55.87
N ILE A 231 -85.44 -8.75 57.10
CA ILE A 231 -85.74 -9.92 57.98
C ILE A 231 -87.16 -10.48 57.76
N VAL A 232 -87.36 -11.82 57.80
CA VAL A 232 -88.55 -12.54 58.34
C VAL A 232 -88.09 -13.91 58.93
N PRO A 233 -88.65 -14.47 60.04
CA PRO A 233 -88.00 -15.54 60.83
C PRO A 233 -88.73 -16.92 60.91
N GLN A 234 -88.14 -17.85 61.70
CA GLN A 234 -88.60 -19.19 62.20
C GLN A 234 -88.17 -20.44 61.38
N GLU A 235 -87.88 -21.63 61.96
CA GLU A 235 -87.79 -22.06 63.37
C GLU A 235 -86.77 -23.22 63.62
N LYS A 236 -86.38 -23.38 64.91
CA LYS A 236 -85.64 -24.45 65.63
C LYS A 236 -85.32 -25.80 64.95
N ARG A 237 -84.08 -26.30 65.19
CA ARG A 237 -83.80 -27.31 66.26
C ARG A 237 -82.29 -27.40 66.59
N MET A 238 -81.99 -27.69 67.86
CA MET A 238 -80.64 -27.97 68.39
C MET A 238 -80.43 -29.48 68.58
N GLU A 239 -79.18 -29.95 68.55
CA GLU A 239 -78.52 -30.89 69.50
C GLU A 239 -77.21 -31.48 68.89
N PRO A 240 -76.25 -32.00 69.68
CA PRO A 240 -75.32 -31.14 70.42
C PRO A 240 -73.82 -31.46 70.12
N ALA A 241 -72.93 -30.65 70.69
CA ALA A 241 -71.49 -30.85 70.60
C ALA A 241 -71.00 -32.04 71.45
N ASN A 242 -69.80 -32.54 71.13
CA ASN A 242 -68.97 -33.32 72.04
C ASN A 242 -67.53 -32.78 71.99
N GLU A 243 -67.04 -32.25 73.11
CA GLU A 243 -65.66 -31.79 73.27
C GLU A 243 -64.75 -32.93 73.78
N GLY A 244 -63.46 -32.89 73.47
CA GLY A 244 -62.56 -33.99 73.81
C GLY A 244 -61.05 -33.71 73.78
N GLY A 245 -60.59 -32.70 74.52
CA GLY A 245 -59.23 -32.63 75.12
C GLY A 245 -57.99 -32.54 74.20
N GLY A 246 -57.14 -31.52 74.40
CA GLY A 246 -55.89 -31.41 73.61
C GLY A 246 -54.90 -30.29 73.99
N GLY A 247 -54.78 -29.93 75.27
CA GLY A 247 -53.99 -28.77 75.77
C GLY A 247 -52.46 -28.79 75.55
N LYS A 248 -51.92 -29.63 74.65
CA LYS A 248 -50.50 -29.62 74.23
C LYS A 248 -50.31 -29.05 72.82
N ASN A 249 -51.37 -28.97 72.00
CA ASN A 249 -51.27 -28.56 70.60
C ASN A 249 -51.24 -27.03 70.42
N PHE A 250 -51.81 -26.27 71.37
CA PHE A 250 -51.82 -24.80 71.33
C PHE A 250 -50.44 -24.17 71.55
N ILE A 251 -49.62 -24.71 72.47
CA ILE A 251 -48.25 -24.24 72.68
C ILE A 251 -47.40 -24.52 71.43
N PHE A 252 -47.56 -25.69 70.82
CA PHE A 252 -46.87 -26.05 69.59
C PHE A 252 -47.26 -25.13 68.41
N ALA A 253 -48.55 -24.79 68.28
CA ALA A 253 -49.02 -23.83 67.28
C ALA A 253 -48.48 -22.41 67.51
N PHE A 254 -48.43 -21.95 68.77
CA PHE A 254 -47.88 -20.63 69.11
C PHE A 254 -46.37 -20.54 68.86
N VAL A 255 -45.60 -21.57 69.25
CA VAL A 255 -44.17 -21.65 68.96
C VAL A 255 -43.90 -21.75 67.46
N LEU A 256 -44.69 -22.52 66.71
CA LEU A 256 -44.59 -22.60 65.25
C LEU A 256 -44.89 -21.25 64.59
N MET A 257 -45.93 -20.53 65.05
CA MET A 257 -46.28 -19.21 64.53
C MET A 257 -45.20 -18.16 64.84
N ALA A 258 -44.63 -18.19 66.05
CA ALA A 258 -43.49 -17.34 66.40
C ALA A 258 -42.25 -17.67 65.54
N LEU A 259 -41.95 -18.95 65.33
CA LEU A 259 -40.83 -19.40 64.50
C LEU A 259 -41.04 -18.99 63.04
N LEU A 260 -42.27 -19.11 62.49
CA LEU A 260 -42.62 -18.60 61.17
C LEU A 260 -42.54 -17.08 61.07
N PHE A 261 -42.89 -16.34 62.13
CA PHE A 261 -42.73 -14.88 62.17
C PHE A 261 -41.25 -14.48 62.18
N PHE A 262 -40.41 -15.10 63.02
CA PHE A 262 -38.97 -14.86 63.02
C PHE A 262 -38.30 -15.32 61.72
N ALA A 263 -38.71 -16.44 61.14
CA ALA A 263 -38.23 -16.91 59.85
C ALA A 263 -38.68 -16.00 58.70
N GLY A 264 -39.90 -15.45 58.75
CA GLY A 264 -40.41 -14.46 57.79
C GLY A 264 -39.67 -13.12 57.89
N ALA A 265 -39.42 -12.64 59.12
CA ALA A 265 -38.63 -11.44 59.36
C ALA A 265 -37.16 -11.61 58.94
N ALA A 266 -36.55 -12.78 59.21
CA ALA A 266 -35.22 -13.13 58.74
C ALA A 266 -35.18 -13.28 57.21
N ALA A 267 -36.18 -13.91 56.60
CA ALA A 267 -36.29 -14.01 55.15
C ALA A 267 -36.38 -12.61 54.52
N TYR A 268 -37.24 -11.73 55.06
CA TYR A 268 -37.35 -10.34 54.61
C TYR A 268 -36.05 -9.53 54.76
N LEU A 269 -35.22 -9.82 55.78
CA LEU A 269 -33.93 -9.16 55.99
C LEU A 269 -32.77 -9.71 55.16
N PHE A 270 -32.73 -11.02 54.90
CA PHE A 270 -31.55 -11.72 54.35
C PHE A 270 -31.75 -12.37 52.97
N VAL A 271 -32.99 -12.62 52.53
CA VAL A 271 -33.27 -13.13 51.17
C VAL A 271 -33.10 -12.07 50.07
N PRO A 272 -33.43 -10.77 50.26
CA PRO A 272 -33.25 -9.78 49.20
C PRO A 272 -31.83 -9.77 48.64
N SER A 273 -31.72 -9.63 47.33
CA SER A 273 -30.45 -9.46 46.60
C SER A 273 -30.66 -8.46 45.48
N ALA A 274 -29.67 -7.61 45.20
CA ALA A 274 -29.70 -6.71 44.04
C ALA A 274 -28.48 -6.94 43.15
N ASP A 275 -28.69 -7.06 41.85
CA ASP A 275 -27.64 -6.99 40.84
C ASP A 275 -27.64 -5.56 40.27
N VAL A 276 -26.48 -4.88 40.30
CA VAL A 276 -26.32 -3.48 39.89
C VAL A 276 -25.23 -3.40 38.82
N VAL A 277 -25.54 -2.79 37.67
CA VAL A 277 -24.56 -2.51 36.61
C VAL A 277 -24.39 -1.00 36.49
N VAL A 278 -23.19 -0.50 36.77
CA VAL A 278 -22.83 0.92 36.69
C VAL A 278 -22.12 1.18 35.37
N TYR A 279 -22.63 2.11 34.56
CA TYR A 279 -21.96 2.54 33.34
C TYR A 279 -21.28 3.90 33.55
N LEU A 280 -19.95 3.93 33.47
CA LEU A 280 -19.14 5.13 33.67
C LEU A 280 -18.97 5.95 32.38
N ASP A 281 -18.81 7.27 32.52
CA ASP A 281 -18.52 8.23 31.44
C ASP A 281 -17.07 8.10 30.92
N THR A 282 -16.75 6.93 30.35
CA THR A 282 -15.46 6.63 29.71
C THR A 282 -15.42 7.33 28.35
N GLU A 283 -14.42 8.18 28.14
CA GLU A 283 -14.30 9.02 26.95
C GLU A 283 -13.07 8.63 26.13
N ASN A 284 -13.26 8.53 24.81
CA ASN A 284 -12.19 8.43 23.83
C ASN A 284 -12.19 9.71 22.99
N LYS A 285 -11.17 10.55 23.14
CA LYS A 285 -11.09 11.86 22.50
C LYS A 285 -9.83 12.01 21.67
N ASN A 286 -9.98 12.56 20.47
CA ASN A 286 -8.85 12.95 19.64
C ASN A 286 -8.40 14.37 20.01
N VAL A 287 -7.09 14.55 20.16
CA VAL A 287 -6.45 15.81 20.53
C VAL A 287 -5.22 15.97 19.62
N SER A 288 -5.18 17.02 18.80
CA SER A 288 -3.96 17.39 18.06
C SER A 288 -3.12 18.34 18.92
N SER A 289 -1.81 18.10 18.98
CA SER A 289 -0.83 18.92 19.70
C SER A 289 0.35 19.26 18.80
N SER A 290 0.81 20.51 18.84
CA SER A 290 2.05 20.91 18.18
C SER A 290 3.20 20.87 19.18
N ILE A 291 4.15 19.96 18.98
CA ILE A 291 5.24 19.65 19.90
C ILE A 291 6.57 20.02 19.25
N THR A 292 7.44 20.75 19.94
CA THR A 292 8.80 21.01 19.44
C THR A 292 9.77 19.99 20.02
N ALA A 293 10.36 19.14 19.19
CA ALA A 293 11.43 18.25 19.62
C ALA A 293 12.80 18.89 19.30
N ASP A 294 13.70 18.93 20.29
CA ASP A 294 14.95 19.69 20.23
C ASP A 294 16.12 18.81 20.71
N ALA A 295 17.15 18.66 19.87
CA ALA A 295 18.31 17.83 20.21
C ALA A 295 19.27 18.46 21.24
N GLY A 296 19.10 19.76 21.54
CA GLY A 296 19.79 20.43 22.64
C GLY A 296 19.03 20.37 23.97
N GLN A 297 17.79 19.90 23.98
CA GLN A 297 16.95 19.84 25.17
C GLN A 297 17.19 18.53 25.94
N GLN A 298 17.37 18.61 27.27
CA GLN A 298 17.71 17.46 28.11
C GLN A 298 16.51 16.82 28.83
N ALA A 299 15.40 17.55 28.96
CA ALA A 299 14.22 17.12 29.71
C ALA A 299 12.95 17.70 29.08
N VAL A 300 11.82 17.04 29.29
CA VAL A 300 10.51 17.48 28.80
C VAL A 300 10.10 18.81 29.46
N ASP A 301 9.69 19.77 28.65
CA ASP A 301 9.03 21.00 29.08
C ASP A 301 7.56 20.92 28.68
N VAL A 302 6.74 20.42 29.61
CA VAL A 302 5.31 20.19 29.43
C VAL A 302 4.52 21.51 29.32
N GLU A 303 5.04 22.61 29.86
CA GLU A 303 4.39 23.92 29.77
C GLU A 303 4.51 24.49 28.36
N ASN A 304 5.72 24.50 27.79
CA ASN A 304 6.00 25.04 26.45
C ASN A 304 5.91 24.00 25.32
N LEU A 305 5.40 22.79 25.60
CA LEU A 305 5.23 21.69 24.65
C LEU A 305 6.53 21.28 23.93
N LYS A 306 7.64 21.16 24.69
CA LYS A 306 8.95 20.77 24.14
C LYS A 306 9.44 19.44 24.70
N ILE A 307 10.06 18.62 23.85
CA ILE A 307 10.62 17.32 24.20
C ILE A 307 12.11 17.23 23.80
N PRO A 308 12.92 16.45 24.52
CA PRO A 308 14.24 16.08 24.04
C PRO A 308 14.14 15.27 22.74
N ALA A 309 15.06 15.51 21.81
CA ALA A 309 15.23 14.70 20.61
C ALA A 309 16.65 14.12 20.53
N ARG A 310 16.81 13.03 19.79
CA ARG A 310 18.10 12.46 19.41
C ARG A 310 18.24 12.52 17.89
N LEU A 311 19.30 13.16 17.41
CA LEU A 311 19.64 13.15 15.99
C LEU A 311 20.46 11.89 15.69
N ILE A 312 20.02 11.09 14.73
CA ILE A 312 20.75 9.93 14.21
C ILE A 312 21.21 10.25 12.79
N GLU A 313 22.50 10.03 12.54
CA GLU A 313 23.08 10.01 11.20
C GLU A 313 23.60 8.61 10.90
N LYS A 314 23.19 8.03 9.78
CA LYS A 314 23.61 6.68 9.38
C LYS A 314 23.87 6.59 7.89
N GLU A 315 25.03 6.07 7.54
CA GLU A 315 25.41 5.79 6.15
C GLU A 315 25.29 4.29 5.86
N SER A 316 24.83 3.97 4.65
CA SER A 316 24.73 2.61 4.15
C SER A 316 24.96 2.58 2.64
N GLU A 317 25.44 1.45 2.13
CA GLU A 317 25.56 1.20 0.70
C GLU A 317 24.97 -0.16 0.33
N ILE A 318 24.47 -0.28 -0.90
CA ILE A 318 24.00 -1.52 -1.49
C ILE A 318 24.41 -1.56 -2.96
N THR A 319 24.74 -2.76 -3.44
CA THR A 319 25.02 -3.03 -4.85
C THR A 319 24.05 -4.11 -5.30
N LEU A 320 23.35 -3.87 -6.41
CA LEU A 320 22.42 -4.84 -7.03
C LEU A 320 22.86 -5.13 -8.46
N SER A 321 22.83 -6.40 -8.85
CA SER A 321 23.02 -6.82 -10.23
C SER A 321 21.72 -6.70 -11.01
N SER A 322 21.79 -6.16 -12.22
CA SER A 322 20.67 -6.02 -13.16
C SER A 322 21.03 -6.67 -14.50
N GLU A 323 20.05 -7.29 -15.15
CA GLU A 323 20.22 -7.85 -16.50
C GLU A 323 20.09 -6.74 -17.55
N ALA A 324 20.83 -6.89 -18.64
CA ALA A 324 20.71 -6.05 -19.82
C ALA A 324 19.63 -6.62 -20.76
N THR A 325 18.66 -5.79 -21.13
CA THR A 325 17.54 -6.19 -22.03
C THR A 325 17.66 -5.61 -23.43
N GLY A 326 18.50 -4.58 -23.61
CA GLY A 326 18.83 -4.04 -24.93
C GLY A 326 19.51 -5.09 -25.82
N VAL A 327 19.34 -4.94 -27.13
CA VAL A 327 19.93 -5.82 -28.15
C VAL A 327 20.74 -4.97 -29.12
N SER A 328 21.99 -5.35 -29.38
CA SER A 328 22.87 -4.64 -30.32
C SER A 328 22.26 -4.59 -31.72
N GLU A 329 22.46 -3.50 -32.46
CA GLU A 329 22.07 -3.43 -33.88
C GLU A 329 22.82 -4.47 -34.73
N SER A 330 24.01 -4.89 -34.29
CA SER A 330 24.79 -5.98 -34.89
C SER A 330 24.26 -7.38 -34.56
N ALA A 331 23.29 -7.52 -33.65
CA ALA A 331 22.79 -8.80 -33.18
C ALA A 331 22.23 -9.65 -34.33
N GLY A 332 22.79 -10.84 -34.52
CA GLY A 332 22.34 -11.77 -35.55
C GLY A 332 22.53 -11.28 -36.99
N GLN A 333 23.39 -10.27 -37.23
CA GLN A 333 23.77 -9.90 -38.59
C GLN A 333 24.59 -11.02 -39.27
N LYS A 334 24.46 -11.10 -40.59
CA LYS A 334 25.12 -12.09 -41.46
C LYS A 334 26.24 -11.43 -42.24
N ALA A 335 27.42 -12.04 -42.24
CA ALA A 335 28.55 -11.55 -43.02
C ALA A 335 28.23 -11.51 -44.51
N LYS A 336 28.72 -10.48 -45.19
CA LYS A 336 28.59 -10.23 -46.62
C LYS A 336 29.96 -9.93 -47.23
N GLY A 337 30.06 -10.10 -48.54
CA GLY A 337 31.22 -9.69 -49.31
C GLY A 337 31.08 -10.10 -50.78
N THR A 338 32.16 -9.93 -51.55
CA THR A 338 32.18 -10.28 -52.97
C THR A 338 33.09 -11.47 -53.25
N LEU A 339 32.64 -12.31 -54.20
CA LEU A 339 33.40 -13.42 -54.77
C LEU A 339 33.60 -13.19 -56.26
N VAL A 340 34.76 -13.55 -56.78
CA VAL A 340 34.93 -13.77 -58.22
C VAL A 340 34.72 -15.26 -58.49
N VAL A 341 33.70 -15.59 -59.28
CA VAL A 341 33.38 -16.96 -59.70
C VAL A 341 34.04 -17.22 -61.05
N TYR A 342 34.78 -18.32 -61.15
CA TYR A 342 35.53 -18.75 -62.33
C TYR A 342 34.90 -19.98 -62.96
N ASN A 343 34.94 -20.07 -64.28
CA ASN A 343 34.51 -21.22 -65.08
C ASN A 343 35.62 -21.62 -66.07
N GLU A 344 36.26 -22.74 -65.77
CA GLU A 344 37.28 -23.44 -66.56
C GLU A 344 36.72 -24.72 -67.21
N TYR A 345 35.41 -24.96 -67.10
CA TYR A 345 34.80 -26.21 -67.56
C TYR A 345 34.58 -26.24 -69.08
N SER A 346 33.98 -25.21 -69.65
CA SER A 346 33.70 -25.12 -71.09
C SER A 346 33.51 -23.68 -71.57
N ALA A 347 33.44 -23.49 -72.89
CA ALA A 347 33.11 -22.21 -73.53
C ALA A 347 31.61 -21.83 -73.41
N SER A 348 30.78 -22.68 -72.81
CA SER A 348 29.37 -22.37 -72.53
C SER A 348 29.23 -21.64 -71.19
N PRO A 349 28.33 -20.65 -71.07
CA PRO A 349 28.03 -20.04 -69.79
C PRO A 349 27.48 -21.07 -68.79
N GLN A 350 27.87 -20.93 -67.52
CA GLN A 350 27.37 -21.75 -66.42
C GLN A 350 26.39 -20.90 -65.58
N PRO A 351 25.06 -21.14 -65.68
CA PRO A 351 24.09 -20.47 -64.82
C PRO A 351 24.23 -20.96 -63.38
N LEU A 352 24.18 -20.03 -62.43
CA LEU A 352 24.08 -20.27 -60.99
C LEU A 352 22.91 -19.45 -60.45
N ILE A 353 21.98 -20.11 -59.78
CA ILE A 353 20.79 -19.47 -59.20
C ILE A 353 21.12 -18.78 -57.88
N ALA A 354 20.33 -17.77 -57.51
CA ALA A 354 20.31 -17.22 -56.17
C ALA A 354 20.20 -18.34 -55.12
N THR A 355 20.80 -18.13 -53.96
CA THR A 355 20.99 -19.13 -52.87
C THR A 355 21.95 -20.30 -53.16
N THR A 356 22.59 -20.36 -54.34
CA THR A 356 23.72 -21.27 -54.62
C THR A 356 24.76 -21.18 -53.51
N ARG A 357 25.16 -22.35 -52.99
CA ARG A 357 26.12 -22.48 -51.89
C ARG A 357 27.56 -22.39 -52.42
N PHE A 358 28.34 -21.57 -51.75
CA PHE A 358 29.79 -21.49 -51.84
C PHE A 358 30.36 -21.91 -50.48
N GLU A 359 31.23 -22.92 -50.45
CA GLU A 359 31.77 -23.52 -49.21
C GLU A 359 33.28 -23.30 -49.14
N THR A 360 33.75 -22.70 -48.04
CA THR A 360 35.19 -22.55 -47.74
C THR A 360 35.82 -23.87 -47.31
N GLU A 361 37.16 -23.90 -47.24
CA GLU A 361 37.90 -25.05 -46.68
C GLU A 361 37.52 -25.36 -45.22
N ASP A 362 37.21 -24.32 -44.43
CA ASP A 362 36.66 -24.42 -43.05
C ASP A 362 35.18 -24.87 -42.99
N GLY A 363 34.54 -25.21 -44.10
CA GLY A 363 33.12 -25.62 -44.16
C GLY A 363 32.11 -24.49 -43.94
N LYS A 364 32.52 -23.22 -43.97
CA LYS A 364 31.62 -22.06 -43.83
C LYS A 364 30.90 -21.82 -45.15
N ILE A 365 29.58 -21.77 -45.10
CA ILE A 365 28.71 -21.63 -46.29
C ILE A 365 28.29 -20.18 -46.49
N PHE A 366 28.50 -19.69 -47.70
CA PHE A 366 27.98 -18.42 -48.21
C PHE A 366 27.01 -18.70 -49.36
N ARG A 367 26.05 -17.80 -49.55
CA ARG A 367 24.98 -17.95 -50.54
C ARG A 367 24.98 -16.79 -51.51
N LEU A 368 24.86 -17.12 -52.79
CA LEU A 368 24.70 -16.16 -53.87
C LEU A 368 23.43 -15.31 -53.69
N VAL A 369 23.54 -13.98 -53.82
CA VAL A 369 22.40 -13.06 -53.60
C VAL A 369 21.42 -13.04 -54.77
N ARG A 370 21.89 -13.18 -56.02
CA ARG A 370 21.10 -13.06 -57.25
C ARG A 370 21.51 -14.08 -58.31
N ASP A 371 20.59 -14.44 -59.20
CA ASP A 371 20.90 -15.28 -60.36
C ASP A 371 22.01 -14.64 -61.21
N ILE A 372 23.01 -15.45 -61.58
CA ILE A 372 24.12 -15.03 -62.44
C ILE A 372 24.47 -16.12 -63.46
N SER A 373 25.00 -15.70 -64.61
CA SER A 373 25.53 -16.59 -65.63
C SER A 373 27.04 -16.36 -65.71
N VAL A 374 27.83 -17.30 -65.18
CA VAL A 374 29.29 -17.23 -65.28
C VAL A 374 29.67 -17.44 -66.75
N PRO A 375 30.40 -16.51 -67.39
CA PRO A 375 30.83 -16.70 -68.78
C PRO A 375 31.57 -18.03 -68.99
N GLY A 376 31.58 -18.53 -70.22
CA GLY A 376 32.46 -19.65 -70.59
C GLY A 376 33.92 -19.21 -70.66
N MET A 377 34.84 -20.17 -70.65
CA MET A 377 36.25 -19.90 -70.95
C MET A 377 36.42 -19.34 -72.37
N SER A 378 37.37 -18.42 -72.56
CA SER A 378 37.62 -17.77 -73.85
C SER A 378 39.09 -17.90 -74.26
N ASN A 379 39.34 -17.94 -75.57
CA ASN A 379 40.68 -18.02 -76.13
C ASN A 379 41.11 -16.63 -76.62
N VAL A 380 41.97 -15.97 -75.85
CA VAL A 380 42.56 -14.67 -76.21
C VAL A 380 44.04 -14.89 -76.50
N GLY A 381 44.45 -14.67 -77.75
CA GLY A 381 45.87 -14.80 -78.16
C GLY A 381 46.46 -16.20 -78.00
N GLY A 382 45.66 -17.26 -78.16
CA GLY A 382 46.11 -18.66 -78.02
C GLY A 382 46.30 -19.15 -76.58
N LYS A 383 45.95 -18.32 -75.57
CA LYS A 383 45.86 -18.74 -74.17
C LYS A 383 44.39 -18.84 -73.75
N THR A 384 44.02 -19.97 -73.17
CA THR A 384 42.71 -20.15 -72.52
C THR A 384 42.66 -19.29 -71.27
N SER A 385 41.68 -18.41 -71.16
CA SER A 385 41.36 -17.68 -69.93
C SER A 385 40.00 -18.13 -69.38
N PRO A 386 39.87 -18.38 -68.07
CA PRO A 386 38.58 -18.71 -67.46
C PRO A 386 37.56 -17.60 -67.70
N GLY A 387 36.30 -17.97 -67.86
CA GLY A 387 35.21 -17.00 -67.71
C GLY A 387 35.11 -16.60 -66.24
N ALA A 388 35.02 -15.29 -65.96
CA ALA A 388 34.99 -14.77 -64.59
C ALA A 388 33.89 -13.73 -64.43
N ILE A 389 33.26 -13.70 -63.25
CA ILE A 389 32.26 -12.68 -62.87
C ILE A 389 32.33 -12.41 -61.36
N GLU A 390 32.27 -11.14 -60.96
CA GLU A 390 32.16 -10.75 -59.55
C GLU A 390 30.69 -10.78 -59.11
N VAL A 391 30.44 -11.38 -57.94
CA VAL A 391 29.11 -11.59 -57.37
C VAL A 391 29.10 -11.27 -55.88
N GLU A 392 27.95 -10.83 -55.38
CA GLU A 392 27.71 -10.63 -53.95
C GLU A 392 27.23 -11.93 -53.30
N VAL A 393 27.73 -12.19 -52.09
CA VAL A 393 27.31 -13.33 -51.26
C VAL A 393 27.00 -12.89 -49.83
N VAL A 394 26.15 -13.69 -49.17
CA VAL A 394 25.77 -13.55 -47.76
C VAL A 394 25.92 -14.88 -47.02
N ALA A 395 26.37 -14.86 -45.78
CA ALA A 395 26.55 -16.05 -44.94
C ALA A 395 25.24 -16.84 -44.74
N ASP A 396 25.34 -18.18 -44.68
CA ASP A 396 24.19 -19.05 -44.44
C ASP A 396 23.63 -18.89 -43.01
N MET A 397 24.52 -18.67 -42.04
CA MET A 397 24.18 -18.32 -40.66
C MET A 397 24.73 -16.94 -40.29
N SER A 398 24.16 -16.35 -39.24
CA SER A 398 24.72 -15.17 -38.59
C SER A 398 25.83 -15.55 -37.61
N GLY A 399 26.59 -14.56 -37.13
CA GLY A 399 27.72 -14.78 -36.23
C GLY A 399 29.02 -14.19 -36.77
N GLU A 400 29.87 -13.70 -35.86
CA GLU A 400 31.22 -13.20 -36.18
C GLU A 400 32.13 -14.27 -36.77
N SER A 401 31.83 -15.56 -36.55
CA SER A 401 32.56 -16.69 -37.14
C SER A 401 32.51 -16.75 -38.68
N TYR A 402 31.56 -16.04 -39.29
CA TYR A 402 31.46 -15.85 -40.74
C TYR A 402 32.16 -14.59 -41.25
N ASN A 403 32.75 -13.76 -40.37
CA ASN A 403 33.76 -12.80 -40.80
C ASN A 403 35.04 -13.59 -41.09
N ILE A 404 35.50 -13.57 -42.34
CA ILE A 404 36.64 -14.37 -42.81
C ILE A 404 37.53 -13.59 -43.76
N GLU A 405 38.82 -13.85 -43.70
CA GLU A 405 39.82 -13.30 -44.62
C GLU A 405 39.65 -13.82 -46.07
N PRO A 406 40.28 -13.18 -47.07
CA PRO A 406 40.29 -13.63 -48.47
C PRO A 406 40.56 -15.15 -48.60
N SER A 407 39.59 -15.86 -49.20
CA SER A 407 39.50 -17.33 -49.15
C SER A 407 39.12 -17.92 -50.51
N SER A 408 39.37 -19.23 -50.68
CA SER A 408 38.86 -20.01 -51.82
C SER A 408 37.56 -20.73 -51.44
N PHE A 409 36.67 -20.89 -52.41
CA PHE A 409 35.33 -21.45 -52.24
C PHE A 409 35.04 -22.48 -53.32
N THR A 410 34.51 -23.63 -52.91
CA THR A 410 33.96 -24.65 -53.81
C THR A 410 32.45 -24.45 -54.00
N VAL A 411 31.85 -25.12 -55.00
CA VAL A 411 30.39 -25.12 -55.22
C VAL A 411 29.86 -26.54 -54.95
N PRO A 412 29.38 -26.86 -53.72
CA PRO A 412 28.97 -28.21 -53.35
C PRO A 412 27.85 -28.78 -54.22
N GLY A 413 27.00 -27.92 -54.80
CA GLY A 413 25.95 -28.33 -55.74
C GLY A 413 26.45 -28.92 -57.07
N LEU A 414 27.75 -28.81 -57.37
CA LEU A 414 28.36 -29.42 -58.56
C LEU A 414 29.13 -30.72 -58.23
N LYS A 415 29.20 -31.12 -56.96
CA LYS A 415 29.96 -32.28 -56.47
C LYS A 415 29.45 -33.57 -57.13
N GLY A 416 30.37 -34.42 -57.59
CA GLY A 416 30.05 -35.61 -58.38
C GLY A 416 29.94 -35.36 -59.89
N THR A 417 30.20 -34.13 -60.37
CA THR A 417 30.35 -33.81 -61.79
C THR A 417 31.75 -33.29 -62.09
N ASP A 418 32.21 -33.44 -63.34
CA ASP A 418 33.48 -32.89 -63.84
C ASP A 418 33.59 -31.35 -63.73
N LYS A 419 32.46 -30.67 -63.45
CA LYS A 419 32.41 -29.22 -63.20
C LYS A 419 32.94 -28.85 -61.81
N TYR A 420 32.88 -29.74 -60.82
CA TYR A 420 33.21 -29.43 -59.42
C TYR A 420 34.61 -28.84 -59.23
N ASN A 421 35.60 -29.41 -59.92
CA ASN A 421 37.00 -28.96 -59.84
C ASN A 421 37.32 -27.81 -60.81
N LYS A 422 36.37 -27.40 -61.66
CA LYS A 422 36.56 -26.41 -62.74
C LYS A 422 35.65 -25.19 -62.65
N VAL A 423 34.72 -25.18 -61.69
CA VAL A 423 33.84 -24.04 -61.38
C VAL A 423 33.98 -23.78 -59.88
N TYR A 424 34.78 -22.77 -59.55
CA TYR A 424 35.15 -22.39 -58.19
C TYR A 424 35.01 -20.88 -58.01
N ALA A 425 35.09 -20.38 -56.78
CA ALA A 425 35.11 -18.96 -56.51
C ALA A 425 36.23 -18.57 -55.54
N LYS A 426 36.65 -17.31 -55.56
CA LYS A 426 37.65 -16.75 -54.63
C LYS A 426 37.22 -15.35 -54.19
N SER A 427 37.37 -15.03 -52.91
CA SER A 427 37.27 -13.64 -52.45
C SER A 427 38.63 -12.96 -52.52
N SER A 428 38.64 -11.69 -52.95
CA SER A 428 39.82 -10.81 -52.89
C SER A 428 39.79 -9.87 -51.68
N LYS A 429 38.64 -9.80 -50.98
CA LYS A 429 38.40 -9.03 -49.77
C LYS A 429 37.85 -9.96 -48.68
N ALA A 430 37.99 -9.56 -47.43
CA ALA A 430 37.36 -10.25 -46.31
C ALA A 430 35.82 -10.18 -46.40
N MET A 431 35.16 -11.21 -45.89
CA MET A 431 33.73 -11.18 -45.57
C MET A 431 33.55 -10.46 -44.22
N ALA A 432 32.60 -9.53 -44.14
CA ALA A 432 32.40 -8.69 -42.95
C ALA A 432 30.92 -8.44 -42.66
N GLY A 433 30.58 -7.99 -41.45
CA GLY A 433 29.21 -7.71 -41.01
C GLY A 433 28.45 -8.93 -40.46
N GLY A 434 29.15 -10.03 -40.15
CA GLY A 434 28.65 -11.06 -39.25
C GLY A 434 28.74 -10.52 -37.82
N GLY A 435 27.63 -10.48 -37.11
CA GLY A 435 27.56 -9.87 -35.78
C GLY A 435 27.23 -10.86 -34.66
N VAL A 436 27.32 -10.39 -33.42
CA VAL A 436 27.26 -11.22 -32.21
C VAL A 436 25.90 -11.90 -32.03
N LEU A 437 25.86 -13.01 -31.29
CA LEU A 437 24.67 -13.82 -31.04
C LEU A 437 24.45 -14.10 -29.55
N GLY A 438 23.19 -14.32 -29.16
CA GLY A 438 22.81 -14.73 -27.81
C GLY A 438 23.06 -13.65 -26.75
N ASP A 439 23.43 -14.06 -25.53
CA ASP A 439 23.73 -13.14 -24.43
C ASP A 439 24.88 -12.17 -24.72
N ALA A 440 25.81 -12.55 -25.59
CA ALA A 440 26.89 -11.66 -26.04
C ALA A 440 26.42 -10.59 -27.02
N ALA A 441 25.17 -10.63 -27.49
CA ALA A 441 24.54 -9.58 -28.29
C ALA A 441 23.66 -8.63 -27.46
N LYS A 442 23.49 -8.89 -26.15
CA LYS A 442 22.82 -7.98 -25.23
C LYS A 442 23.65 -6.73 -25.02
N ILE A 443 22.99 -5.58 -24.98
CA ILE A 443 23.58 -4.30 -24.62
C ILE A 443 22.79 -3.67 -23.48
N VAL A 444 23.49 -2.93 -22.63
CA VAL A 444 22.86 -2.10 -21.61
C VAL A 444 22.04 -0.99 -22.28
N SER A 445 20.72 -1.00 -22.08
CA SER A 445 19.83 0.08 -22.54
C SER A 445 19.69 1.19 -21.49
N GLN A 446 19.20 2.36 -21.90
CA GLN A 446 18.86 3.44 -20.96
C GLN A 446 17.77 3.00 -19.96
N SER A 447 16.79 2.21 -20.41
CA SER A 447 15.77 1.63 -19.54
C SER A 447 16.34 0.70 -18.48
N ASP A 448 17.33 -0.13 -18.82
CA ASP A 448 18.00 -1.00 -17.84
C ASP A 448 18.70 -0.16 -16.77
N MET A 449 19.38 0.92 -17.17
CA MET A 449 20.06 1.84 -16.26
C MET A 449 19.11 2.60 -15.33
N ASP A 450 18.01 3.14 -15.88
CA ASP A 450 16.99 3.84 -15.10
C ASP A 450 16.28 2.89 -14.12
N GLU A 451 16.02 1.64 -14.52
CA GLU A 451 15.42 0.62 -13.66
C GLU A 451 16.39 0.13 -12.57
N ALA A 452 17.66 -0.12 -12.92
CA ALA A 452 18.70 -0.51 -11.97
C ALA A 452 18.91 0.57 -10.90
N LYS A 453 18.97 1.84 -11.32
CA LYS A 453 19.01 3.00 -10.41
C LYS A 453 17.79 3.01 -9.48
N ARG A 454 16.58 2.96 -10.04
CA ARG A 454 15.32 3.02 -9.27
C ARG A 454 15.22 1.88 -8.25
N LYS A 455 15.54 0.64 -8.65
CA LYS A 455 15.55 -0.53 -7.76
C LYS A 455 16.56 -0.36 -6.62
N THR A 456 17.78 0.04 -6.93
CA THR A 456 18.85 0.20 -5.93
C THR A 456 18.55 1.35 -4.96
N GLU A 457 17.98 2.45 -5.44
CA GLU A 457 17.48 3.57 -4.60
C GLU A 457 16.26 3.22 -3.74
N GLU A 458 15.47 2.21 -4.12
CA GLU A 458 14.34 1.70 -3.33
C GLU A 458 14.86 0.77 -2.22
N SER A 459 15.67 -0.23 -2.59
CA SER A 459 16.24 -1.19 -1.64
C SER A 459 17.22 -0.56 -0.62
N ILE A 460 17.93 0.53 -0.95
CA ILE A 460 18.77 1.22 0.05
C ILE A 460 17.92 1.90 1.14
N LYS A 461 16.73 2.41 0.79
CA LYS A 461 15.80 3.02 1.76
C LYS A 461 15.22 1.98 2.71
N GLU A 462 14.87 0.80 2.19
CA GLU A 462 14.44 -0.34 3.00
C GLU A 462 15.54 -0.80 3.96
N LYS A 463 16.75 -1.05 3.44
CA LYS A 463 17.93 -1.45 4.22
C LYS A 463 18.27 -0.45 5.33
N ILE A 464 18.25 0.85 5.02
CA ILE A 464 18.42 1.92 6.03
C ILE A 464 17.30 1.87 7.07
N GLY A 465 16.04 1.70 6.64
CA GLY A 465 14.89 1.56 7.53
C GLY A 465 14.99 0.40 8.51
N GLU A 466 15.57 -0.72 8.10
CA GLU A 466 15.87 -1.86 8.98
C GLU A 466 17.03 -1.59 9.93
N LEU A 467 18.12 -0.99 9.44
CA LEU A 467 19.29 -0.64 10.26
C LEU A 467 18.93 0.31 11.40
N ILE A 468 18.10 1.34 11.16
CA ILE A 468 17.64 2.27 12.20
C ILE A 468 16.87 1.53 13.29
N LYS A 469 15.96 0.62 12.92
CA LYS A 469 15.13 -0.12 13.89
C LYS A 469 15.97 -0.94 14.88
N GLY A 470 17.18 -1.36 14.48
CA GLY A 470 18.15 -2.02 15.36
C GLY A 470 18.93 -1.07 16.29
N GLU A 471 18.89 0.24 16.05
CA GLU A 471 19.58 1.28 16.83
C GLU A 471 18.62 2.15 17.69
N LEU A 472 17.31 1.85 17.67
CA LEU A 472 16.33 2.45 18.57
C LEU A 472 16.41 1.78 19.94
N GLY A 473 16.47 2.58 20.99
CA GLY A 473 16.36 2.14 22.38
C GLY A 473 14.93 1.80 22.77
N GLU A 474 14.75 1.26 23.98
CA GLU A 474 13.43 0.98 24.53
C GLU A 474 12.60 2.28 24.66
N GLY A 475 11.40 2.29 24.07
CA GLY A 475 10.51 3.45 24.03
C GLY A 475 10.86 4.53 23.00
N GLU A 476 11.95 4.40 22.26
CA GLU A 476 12.31 5.37 21.22
C GLU A 476 11.54 5.14 19.92
N VAL A 477 11.07 6.23 19.31
CA VAL A 477 10.34 6.23 18.04
C VAL A 477 11.01 7.20 17.06
N ILE A 478 11.27 6.74 15.85
CA ILE A 478 11.73 7.60 14.76
C ILE A 478 10.59 8.46 14.20
N VAL A 479 10.84 9.75 14.06
CA VAL A 479 9.96 10.67 13.32
C VAL A 479 10.25 10.48 11.83
N SER A 480 9.62 9.47 11.22
CA SER A 480 9.84 9.12 9.80
C SER A 480 9.58 10.28 8.85
N GLN A 481 8.58 11.13 9.15
CA GLN A 481 8.25 12.34 8.39
C GLN A 481 9.34 13.43 8.47
N ALA A 482 10.21 13.39 9.47
CA ALA A 482 11.35 14.29 9.65
C ALA A 482 12.69 13.59 9.37
N SER A 483 12.65 12.49 8.60
CA SER A 483 13.86 11.84 8.11
C SER A 483 14.23 12.35 6.72
N LYS A 484 15.52 12.63 6.53
CA LYS A 484 16.13 13.00 5.25
C LYS A 484 17.06 11.87 4.82
N ILE A 485 16.94 11.43 3.57
CA ILE A 485 17.85 10.46 2.96
C ILE A 485 18.51 11.16 1.78
N ASP A 486 19.79 11.50 1.94
CA ASP A 486 20.62 12.06 0.88
C ASP A 486 21.37 10.91 0.19
N ILE A 487 21.23 10.78 -1.12
CA ILE A 487 22.06 9.87 -1.91
C ILE A 487 23.42 10.56 -2.08
N THR A 488 24.47 9.98 -1.50
CA THR A 488 25.83 10.54 -1.56
C THR A 488 26.55 10.08 -2.81
N ASP A 489 26.41 8.80 -3.19
CA ASP A 489 27.00 8.23 -4.39
C ASP A 489 25.97 7.36 -5.15
N SER A 490 26.05 7.40 -6.48
CA SER A 490 25.21 6.61 -7.39
C SER A 490 26.09 6.17 -8.56
N ILE A 491 26.56 4.92 -8.54
CA ILE A 491 27.66 4.43 -9.36
C ILE A 491 27.19 3.23 -10.19
N PRO A 492 26.98 3.41 -11.52
CA PRO A 492 26.79 2.30 -12.43
C PRO A 492 28.15 1.68 -12.83
N TYR A 493 28.27 0.35 -12.78
CA TYR A 493 29.47 -0.39 -13.24
C TYR A 493 29.40 -0.79 -14.74
N ALA A 494 28.53 -0.13 -15.51
CA ALA A 494 28.45 -0.22 -16.96
C ALA A 494 27.94 1.10 -17.54
N GLN A 495 28.10 1.29 -18.85
CA GLN A 495 27.57 2.43 -19.61
C GLN A 495 26.48 1.97 -20.58
N VAL A 496 25.60 2.90 -20.98
CA VAL A 496 24.58 2.61 -22.01
C VAL A 496 25.28 2.31 -23.33
N GLY A 497 24.95 1.17 -23.94
CA GLY A 497 25.64 0.63 -25.11
C GLY A 497 26.72 -0.42 -24.80
N ASP A 498 27.09 -0.64 -23.52
CA ASP A 498 28.01 -1.71 -23.14
C ASP A 498 27.49 -3.09 -23.58
N LEU A 499 28.33 -3.84 -24.30
CA LEU A 499 28.04 -5.21 -24.74
C LEU A 499 28.23 -6.22 -23.59
N LYS A 500 27.27 -6.22 -22.66
CA LYS A 500 27.24 -7.08 -21.46
C LYS A 500 25.83 -7.60 -21.25
N SER A 501 25.69 -8.83 -20.73
CA SER A 501 24.40 -9.44 -20.40
C SER A 501 23.85 -9.04 -19.02
N SER A 502 24.71 -8.56 -18.12
CA SER A 502 24.34 -7.98 -16.82
C SER A 502 25.38 -6.96 -16.36
N PHE A 503 25.00 -6.13 -15.40
CA PHE A 503 25.87 -5.13 -14.78
C PHE A 503 25.44 -4.86 -13.34
N ASP A 504 26.37 -4.37 -12.52
CA ASP A 504 26.09 -3.97 -11.14
C ASP A 504 25.81 -2.46 -11.05
N TYR A 505 24.90 -2.09 -10.14
CA TYR A 505 24.59 -0.71 -9.79
C TYR A 505 24.73 -0.54 -8.28
N GLN A 506 25.54 0.44 -7.84
CA GLN A 506 25.75 0.74 -6.43
C GLN A 506 25.13 2.09 -6.05
N VAL A 507 24.45 2.13 -4.91
CA VAL A 507 23.99 3.37 -4.28
C VAL A 507 24.51 3.43 -2.85
N ARG A 508 25.08 4.58 -2.48
CA ARG A 508 25.38 4.96 -1.10
C ARG A 508 24.45 6.09 -0.69
N ALA A 509 23.87 5.97 0.50
CA ALA A 509 22.96 6.98 1.03
C ALA A 509 23.24 7.24 2.51
N LYS A 510 23.09 8.51 2.89
CA LYS A 510 23.12 8.99 4.26
C LYS A 510 21.71 9.34 4.71
N LEU A 511 21.26 8.69 5.77
CA LEU A 511 20.10 9.09 6.54
C LEU A 511 20.52 10.11 7.60
N THR A 512 19.72 11.16 7.75
CA THR A 512 19.65 12.00 8.94
C THR A 512 18.21 11.98 9.46
N ALA A 513 17.98 11.60 10.72
CA ALA A 513 16.63 11.48 11.27
C ALA A 513 16.55 11.88 12.75
N PHE A 514 15.40 12.43 13.14
CA PHE A 514 15.07 12.69 14.54
C PHE A 514 14.38 11.49 15.18
N VAL A 515 14.82 11.14 16.38
CA VAL A 515 14.24 10.12 17.27
C VAL A 515 13.79 10.79 18.56
N VAL A 516 12.65 10.37 19.07
CA VAL A 516 11.97 10.95 20.24
C VAL A 516 11.47 9.84 21.15
N GLN A 517 11.31 10.12 22.44
CA GLN A 517 10.78 9.16 23.40
C GLN A 517 9.25 9.12 23.37
N GLU A 518 8.67 7.93 23.23
CA GLU A 518 7.22 7.70 23.25
C GLU A 518 6.57 8.22 24.54
N LYS A 519 7.26 8.04 25.67
CA LYS A 519 6.81 8.52 26.98
C LYS A 519 6.55 10.03 26.98
N ASP A 520 7.44 10.80 26.37
CA ASP A 520 7.43 12.27 26.41
C ASP A 520 6.27 12.82 25.55
N ILE A 521 5.99 12.18 24.41
CA ILE A 521 4.82 12.48 23.58
C ILE A 521 3.52 12.16 24.34
N LYS A 522 3.46 11.01 25.03
CA LYS A 522 2.29 10.61 25.83
C LYS A 522 2.05 11.58 26.99
N GLU A 523 3.11 12.06 27.64
CA GLU A 523 3.03 13.05 28.71
C GLU A 523 2.40 14.36 28.22
N ILE A 524 2.90 14.92 27.11
CA ILE A 524 2.31 16.13 26.50
C ILE A 524 0.87 15.89 26.03
N SER A 525 0.60 14.78 25.35
CA SER A 525 -0.76 14.43 24.87
C SER A 525 -1.75 14.30 26.03
N SER A 526 -1.31 13.76 27.18
CA SER A 526 -2.11 13.69 28.40
C SER A 526 -2.45 15.07 28.98
N LYS A 527 -1.51 16.02 28.88
CA LYS A 527 -1.69 17.42 29.32
C LYS A 527 -2.67 18.16 28.41
N SER A 528 -2.49 18.07 27.09
CA SER A 528 -3.42 18.64 26.09
C SER A 528 -4.83 18.08 26.24
N TYR A 529 -4.97 16.77 26.51
CA TYR A 529 -6.27 16.19 26.82
C TYR A 529 -6.90 16.81 28.08
N ARG A 530 -6.14 16.91 29.18
CA ARG A 530 -6.62 17.49 30.45
C ARG A 530 -7.07 18.95 30.31
N GLU A 531 -6.33 19.76 29.55
CA GLU A 531 -6.69 21.15 29.26
C GLU A 531 -7.98 21.24 28.42
N SER A 532 -8.15 20.33 27.45
CA SER A 532 -9.32 20.27 26.57
C SER A 532 -10.56 19.61 27.20
N SER A 533 -10.39 18.79 28.25
CA SER A 533 -11.43 17.96 28.88
C SER A 533 -11.56 18.29 30.36
N LYS A 534 -12.12 19.48 30.64
CA LYS A 534 -12.44 19.95 31.99
C LYS A 534 -13.69 19.23 32.53
N LYS A 535 -13.49 18.03 33.06
CA LYS A 535 -14.54 17.23 33.72
C LYS A 535 -14.76 17.69 35.18
N PRO A 536 -15.98 17.55 35.73
CA PRO A 536 -16.30 17.87 37.13
C PRO A 536 -15.95 16.72 38.11
N TYR A 537 -15.19 15.72 37.68
CA TYR A 537 -14.81 14.52 38.44
C TYR A 537 -13.39 14.08 38.08
N GLU A 538 -12.75 13.30 38.95
CA GLU A 538 -11.42 12.74 38.70
C GLU A 538 -11.46 11.61 37.66
N TYR A 539 -10.44 11.52 36.82
CA TYR A 539 -10.28 10.48 35.80
C TYR A 539 -8.83 10.04 35.68
N ALA A 540 -8.65 8.74 35.39
CA ALA A 540 -7.39 8.17 34.96
C ALA A 540 -7.32 8.20 33.43
N ILE A 541 -6.11 8.30 32.88
CA ILE A 541 -5.86 8.10 31.46
C ILE A 541 -5.33 6.67 31.32
N ASP A 542 -6.13 5.83 30.66
CA ASP A 542 -5.85 4.40 30.50
C ASP A 542 -4.85 4.15 29.37
N ASN A 543 -5.03 4.86 28.25
CA ASN A 543 -4.22 4.70 27.05
C ASN A 543 -4.11 6.03 26.29
N VAL A 544 -2.96 6.21 25.65
CA VAL A 544 -2.67 7.28 24.71
C VAL A 544 -2.00 6.63 23.51
N SER A 545 -2.74 6.48 22.40
CA SER A 545 -2.14 6.24 21.09
C SER A 545 -1.91 7.58 20.39
N PHE A 546 -0.92 7.62 19.51
CA PHE A 546 -0.56 8.83 18.77
C PHE A 546 -0.07 8.47 17.37
N GLU A 547 -0.24 9.41 16.44
CA GLU A 547 0.30 9.37 15.10
C GLU A 547 0.90 10.75 14.78
N PHE A 548 2.02 10.77 14.06
CA PHE A 548 2.58 12.01 13.53
C PHE A 548 1.74 12.45 12.32
N GLU A 549 1.05 13.59 12.42
CA GLU A 549 0.24 14.15 11.33
C GLU A 549 1.14 14.84 10.28
N SER A 550 2.16 15.56 10.76
CA SER A 550 3.20 16.17 9.93
C SER A 550 4.42 16.52 10.77
N ALA A 551 5.59 16.67 10.14
CA ALA A 551 6.78 17.19 10.79
C ALA A 551 7.51 18.21 9.90
N GLU A 552 7.89 19.35 10.51
CA GLU A 552 8.67 20.41 9.87
C GLU A 552 10.06 20.42 10.53
N SER A 553 11.10 20.05 9.79
CA SER A 553 12.46 19.80 10.32
C SER A 553 13.44 20.92 9.99
N ASP A 554 14.19 21.33 11.00
CA ASP A 554 15.32 22.25 10.93
C ASP A 554 16.58 21.49 11.36
N PHE A 555 17.30 20.95 10.37
CA PHE A 555 18.53 20.19 10.60
C PHE A 555 19.72 21.06 11.01
N GLU A 556 19.71 22.37 10.71
CA GLU A 556 20.79 23.29 11.08
C GLU A 556 20.73 23.59 12.58
N ASN A 557 19.55 23.95 13.10
CA ASN A 557 19.33 24.18 14.52
C ASN A 557 19.05 22.90 15.31
N LYS A 558 18.96 21.74 14.64
CA LYS A 558 18.66 20.40 15.20
C LYS A 558 17.32 20.33 15.95
N LYS A 559 16.28 20.90 15.36
CA LYS A 559 14.91 20.94 15.90
C LYS A 559 13.91 20.38 14.90
N VAL A 560 12.77 19.92 15.39
CA VAL A 560 11.64 19.54 14.55
C VAL A 560 10.33 19.95 15.22
N LEU A 561 9.47 20.62 14.47
CA LEU A 561 8.09 20.91 14.88
C LEU A 561 7.19 19.76 14.42
N LEU A 562 6.64 19.03 15.38
CA LEU A 562 5.78 17.88 15.19
C LEU A 562 4.32 18.31 15.37
N LYS A 563 3.43 17.92 14.45
CA LYS A 563 1.98 17.89 14.72
C LYS A 563 1.63 16.45 15.03
N VAL A 564 1.10 16.22 16.22
CA VAL A 564 0.82 14.89 16.76
C VAL A 564 -0.67 14.79 17.02
N GLY A 565 -1.33 13.90 16.28
CA GLY A 565 -2.71 13.52 16.51
C GLY A 565 -2.74 12.38 17.53
N SER A 566 -3.30 12.65 18.71
CA SER A 566 -3.35 11.68 19.81
C SER A 566 -4.79 11.29 20.12
N GLN A 567 -5.05 9.98 20.23
CA GLN A 567 -6.30 9.45 20.74
C GLN A 567 -6.11 9.06 22.21
N VAL A 568 -6.75 9.81 23.10
CA VAL A 568 -6.66 9.63 24.55
C VAL A 568 -7.92 8.94 25.05
N SER A 569 -7.73 7.82 25.75
CA SER A 569 -8.79 7.08 26.43
C SER A 569 -8.71 7.37 27.93
N ALA A 570 -9.79 7.89 28.50
CA ALA A 570 -9.87 8.25 29.91
C ALA A 570 -11.10 7.62 30.59
N ARG A 571 -10.88 6.95 31.72
CA ARG A 571 -11.94 6.37 32.56
C ARG A 571 -12.08 7.18 33.86
N PRO A 572 -13.30 7.48 34.34
CA PRO A 572 -13.49 8.11 35.64
C PRO A 572 -12.95 7.26 36.80
N VAL A 573 -12.36 7.90 37.81
CA VAL A 573 -11.97 7.22 39.06
C VAL A 573 -13.22 6.95 39.89
N PHE A 574 -13.56 5.67 40.11
CA PHE A 574 -14.83 5.27 40.72
C PHE A 574 -14.63 4.33 41.92
N ASP A 575 -15.06 4.78 43.10
CA ASP A 575 -15.14 3.96 44.31
C ASP A 575 -16.42 3.12 44.31
N SER A 576 -16.29 1.87 43.90
CA SER A 576 -17.38 0.89 43.85
C SER A 576 -17.91 0.50 45.23
N GLU A 577 -17.06 0.46 46.27
CA GLU A 577 -17.49 0.11 47.63
C GLU A 577 -18.28 1.25 48.28
N GLY A 578 -17.79 2.49 48.18
CA GLY A 578 -18.47 3.67 48.68
C GLY A 578 -19.80 3.92 47.99
N PHE A 579 -19.89 3.69 46.67
CA PHE A 579 -21.15 3.76 45.94
C PHE A 579 -22.14 2.68 46.40
N LYS A 580 -21.67 1.43 46.49
CA LYS A 580 -22.47 0.27 46.93
C LYS A 580 -23.07 0.46 48.33
N LYS A 581 -22.33 1.06 49.27
CA LYS A 581 -22.83 1.41 50.61
C LYS A 581 -23.94 2.48 50.56
N LYS A 582 -23.85 3.46 49.66
CA LYS A 582 -24.89 4.50 49.47
C LYS A 582 -26.17 3.97 48.81
N LEU A 583 -26.09 2.87 48.06
CA LEU A 583 -27.23 2.17 47.47
C LEU A 583 -28.00 1.26 48.44
N ALA A 584 -27.52 1.01 49.66
CA ALA A 584 -28.18 0.10 50.59
C ALA A 584 -29.50 0.67 51.16
N ALA A 585 -30.55 -0.16 51.21
CA ALA A 585 -31.88 0.20 51.70
C ALA A 585 -32.54 1.42 51.00
N LYS A 586 -32.31 1.58 49.69
CA LYS A 586 -32.80 2.70 48.89
C LYS A 586 -33.93 2.28 47.95
N ASP A 587 -34.91 3.17 47.80
CA ASP A 587 -35.93 3.11 46.75
C ASP A 587 -35.44 3.80 45.47
N GLU A 588 -36.19 3.64 44.37
CA GLU A 588 -35.85 4.20 43.05
C GLU A 588 -35.62 5.73 43.07
N ASN A 589 -36.44 6.49 43.80
CA ASN A 589 -36.32 7.95 43.86
C ASN A 589 -35.05 8.37 44.61
N GLN A 590 -34.76 7.70 45.73
CA GLN A 590 -33.53 7.92 46.48
C GLN A 590 -32.29 7.50 45.68
N ILE A 591 -32.36 6.46 44.85
CA ILE A 591 -31.26 6.06 43.96
C ILE A 591 -31.03 7.12 42.88
N ARG A 592 -32.09 7.64 42.25
CA ARG A 592 -32.00 8.77 41.30
C ARG A 592 -31.39 10.02 41.96
N GLU A 593 -31.65 10.26 43.24
CA GLU A 593 -30.99 11.33 44.00
C GLU A 593 -29.51 11.04 44.27
N VAL A 594 -29.16 9.82 44.69
CA VAL A 594 -27.76 9.38 44.85
C VAL A 594 -26.98 9.54 43.54
N MET A 595 -27.55 9.17 42.39
CA MET A 595 -26.92 9.33 41.07
C MET A 595 -26.55 10.79 40.75
N LYS A 596 -27.35 11.77 41.16
CA LYS A 596 -27.02 13.21 40.95
C LYS A 596 -25.73 13.62 41.66
N GLY A 597 -25.33 12.91 42.72
CA GLY A 597 -24.06 13.10 43.42
C GLY A 597 -22.85 12.41 42.76
N PHE A 598 -23.05 11.66 41.67
CA PHE A 598 -21.99 10.93 40.95
C PHE A 598 -22.03 11.26 39.44
N PRO A 599 -21.57 12.47 39.03
CA PRO A 599 -21.64 12.93 37.63
C PRO A 599 -20.83 12.07 36.64
N GLN A 600 -19.95 11.20 37.16
CA GLN A 600 -19.21 10.18 36.41
C GLN A 600 -20.03 8.96 35.95
N ILE A 601 -21.27 8.79 36.43
CA ILE A 601 -22.16 7.67 36.05
C ILE A 601 -23.13 8.16 34.97
N LYS A 602 -23.10 7.54 33.79
CA LYS A 602 -24.03 7.85 32.68
C LYS A 602 -25.32 7.05 32.76
N ASN A 603 -25.23 5.78 33.13
CA ASN A 603 -26.37 4.89 33.24
C ASN A 603 -26.20 3.93 34.43
N LEU A 604 -27.31 3.45 34.97
CA LEU A 604 -27.36 2.56 36.13
C LEU A 604 -28.52 1.58 35.95
N GLU A 605 -28.21 0.30 35.77
CA GLU A 605 -29.21 -0.77 35.76
C GLU A 605 -29.24 -1.45 37.13
N ILE A 606 -30.44 -1.71 37.66
CA ILE A 606 -30.63 -2.37 38.96
C ILE A 606 -31.73 -3.41 38.82
N SER A 607 -31.42 -4.65 39.21
CA SER A 607 -32.37 -5.76 39.30
C SER A 607 -32.45 -6.26 40.74
N VAL A 608 -33.57 -6.02 41.42
CA VAL A 608 -33.80 -6.51 42.80
C VAL A 608 -34.59 -7.82 42.74
N ARG A 609 -34.16 -8.82 43.52
CA ARG A 609 -34.90 -10.07 43.73
C ARG A 609 -35.30 -10.25 45.20
N PRO A 610 -36.49 -10.77 45.51
CA PRO A 610 -37.59 -11.03 44.56
C PRO A 610 -38.20 -9.75 43.97
N ASP A 611 -38.70 -9.86 42.74
CA ASP A 611 -39.08 -8.72 41.87
C ASP A 611 -40.24 -7.86 42.42
N PHE A 612 -40.93 -8.30 43.47
CA PHE A 612 -41.96 -7.52 44.18
C PHE A 612 -41.38 -6.49 45.16
N LEU A 613 -40.06 -6.44 45.35
CA LEU A 613 -39.39 -5.49 46.26
C LEU A 613 -38.95 -4.23 45.52
N SER A 614 -39.56 -3.09 45.85
CA SER A 614 -39.21 -1.76 45.32
C SER A 614 -38.01 -1.09 46.03
N THR A 615 -37.18 -1.86 46.74
CA THR A 615 -36.10 -1.34 47.59
C THR A 615 -34.91 -2.30 47.57
N THR A 616 -33.70 -1.76 47.47
CA THR A 616 -32.47 -2.55 47.53
C THR A 616 -32.25 -3.20 48.91
N PRO A 617 -31.46 -4.29 48.99
CA PRO A 617 -31.13 -4.95 50.26
C PRO A 617 -30.52 -3.98 51.29
N ARG A 618 -30.78 -4.25 52.57
CA ARG A 618 -30.19 -3.49 53.69
C ARG A 618 -28.70 -3.75 53.90
N PHE A 619 -28.22 -4.93 53.50
CA PHE A 619 -26.82 -5.30 53.61
C PHE A 619 -26.15 -5.14 52.24
N ASP A 620 -25.07 -4.37 52.21
CA ASP A 620 -24.22 -4.19 51.03
C ASP A 620 -23.67 -5.52 50.51
N SER A 621 -23.38 -6.49 51.38
CA SER A 621 -23.00 -7.86 51.00
C SER A 621 -24.01 -8.60 50.10
N ARG A 622 -25.26 -8.15 50.03
CA ARG A 622 -26.33 -8.67 49.14
C ARG A 622 -26.51 -7.87 47.84
N ILE A 623 -25.68 -6.86 47.62
CA ILE A 623 -25.65 -6.04 46.40
C ILE A 623 -24.44 -6.48 45.56
N SER A 624 -24.68 -7.15 44.43
CA SER A 624 -23.65 -7.37 43.42
C SER A 624 -23.48 -6.08 42.61
N LEU A 625 -22.25 -5.64 42.38
CA LEU A 625 -21.95 -4.44 41.59
C LEU A 625 -20.95 -4.79 40.49
N GLU A 626 -21.37 -4.60 39.25
CA GLU A 626 -20.54 -4.71 38.04
C GLU A 626 -20.31 -3.32 37.46
N VAL A 627 -19.08 -3.02 37.04
CA VAL A 627 -18.73 -1.74 36.40
C VAL A 627 -18.48 -1.99 34.92
N LYS A 628 -19.11 -1.20 34.05
CA LYS A 628 -18.95 -1.25 32.59
C LYS A 628 -18.63 0.15 32.04
N ASP A 629 -17.95 0.19 30.91
CA ASP A 629 -17.77 1.42 30.14
C ASP A 629 -19.07 1.76 29.40
N PHE A 630 -19.51 3.03 29.44
CA PHE A 630 -20.68 3.48 28.69
C PHE A 630 -20.34 3.58 27.19
N GLN A 631 -20.68 2.56 26.40
CA GLN A 631 -20.62 2.64 24.95
C GLN A 631 -21.80 3.45 24.42
N GLY A 632 -21.60 4.76 24.29
CA GLY A 632 -22.50 5.63 23.52
C GLY A 632 -22.60 5.12 22.07
N ARG A 633 -23.84 5.00 21.58
CA ARG A 633 -24.15 4.73 20.16
C ARG A 633 -24.17 6.00 19.34
#